data_AF-A0AAJ4N4X8-F1
#
_entry.id   AF-A0AAJ4N4X8-F1
#
_cell.length_a   1.000
_cell.length_b   1.000
_cell.length_c   1.000
_cell.angle_alpha   90.00
_cell.angle_beta   90.00
_cell.angle_gamma   90.00
#
_symmetry.space_group_name_H-M   'P 1'
#
loop_
_entity.id
_entity.type
_entity.pdbx_description
1 polymer ?
#
loop_
_entity_poly.entity_id
_entity_poly.type
_entity_poly.pdbx_seq_one_letter_code
_entity_poly.pdbx_strand_id
1 'polypeptide(L)'
;MLTHDQRKYHPNRYLENARQLESLQQAITDRHGPDADLYEGMNSDSVDAVLETYNGMLENVYEWAESGSPIHDLSPRARWWAAVQSLPLEDGPALNLPDHFYIHLGEDAGLYLPGEPNKFIEGAYFQHMEMDDVPSSYLCTIVCDSIDFDVSQASIPEIMREQALVAHALIVVGEDFAAGFRDPVGNLIVGNAVVQTRFVGMIAHALTVVADPHMSPDVTKEIIPSVPGMRF
;
A
#
# COMPACT_ATOMS: atom_id res chain seq x y z
N MET A 1 -16.16 -5.64 16.35
CA MET A 1 -16.15 -6.49 15.15
C MET A 1 -16.40 -5.58 13.97
N LEU A 2 -15.52 -5.57 12.97
CA LEU A 2 -15.66 -4.71 11.79
C LEU A 2 -16.87 -5.15 10.94
N THR A 3 -17.51 -4.20 10.29
CA THR A 3 -18.54 -4.50 9.28
C THR A 3 -17.90 -5.03 8.00
N HIS A 4 -18.67 -5.74 7.16
CA HIS A 4 -18.19 -6.20 5.85
C HIS A 4 -17.64 -5.05 4.99
N ASP A 5 -18.31 -3.90 5.01
CA ASP A 5 -17.90 -2.69 4.31
C ASP A 5 -16.60 -2.06 4.83
N GLN A 6 -16.19 -2.36 6.06
CA GLN A 6 -14.92 -1.91 6.62
C GLN A 6 -13.77 -2.86 6.29
N ARG A 7 -14.05 -4.17 6.20
CA ARG A 7 -13.05 -5.22 5.92
C ARG A 7 -12.49 -5.17 4.51
N LYS A 8 -13.18 -4.51 3.57
CA LYS A 8 -12.69 -4.32 2.21
C LYS A 8 -11.48 -3.39 2.10
N TYR A 9 -11.11 -2.69 3.17
CA TYR A 9 -9.97 -1.76 3.17
C TYR A 9 -8.76 -2.37 3.87
N HIS A 10 -7.61 -2.32 3.21
CA HIS A 10 -6.33 -2.81 3.75
C HIS A 10 -6.07 -2.42 5.21
N PRO A 11 -6.16 -1.15 5.67
CA PRO A 11 -5.80 -0.81 7.06
C PRO A 11 -6.62 -1.59 8.09
N ASN A 12 -7.91 -1.76 7.83
CA ASN A 12 -8.80 -2.48 8.73
C ASN A 12 -8.52 -3.99 8.71
N ARG A 13 -8.32 -4.55 7.51
CA ARG A 13 -8.02 -5.98 7.33
C ARG A 13 -6.67 -6.35 7.92
N TYR A 14 -5.66 -5.50 7.74
CA TYR A 14 -4.31 -5.67 8.28
C TYR A 14 -4.32 -5.75 9.80
N LEU A 15 -4.97 -4.80 10.48
CA LEU A 15 -5.10 -4.82 11.95
C LEU A 15 -5.91 -6.01 12.47
N GLU A 16 -6.91 -6.49 11.70
CA GLU A 16 -7.63 -7.70 12.05
C GLU A 16 -6.73 -8.95 11.95
N ASN A 17 -5.97 -9.06 10.86
CA ASN A 17 -5.04 -10.16 10.63
C ASN A 17 -3.89 -10.17 11.66
N ALA A 18 -3.38 -9.00 12.05
CA ALA A 18 -2.36 -8.87 13.10
C ALA A 18 -2.83 -9.42 14.46
N ARG A 19 -4.06 -9.06 14.89
CA ARG A 19 -4.65 -9.61 16.12
C ARG A 19 -4.85 -11.12 16.05
N GLN A 20 -5.22 -11.62 14.87
CA GLN A 20 -5.38 -13.05 14.67
C GLN A 20 -4.03 -13.79 14.71
N LEU A 21 -3.00 -13.20 14.11
CA LEU A 21 -1.62 -13.72 14.17
C LEU A 21 -1.15 -13.84 15.62
N GLU A 22 -1.33 -12.79 16.43
CA GLU A 22 -1.02 -12.81 17.86
C GLU A 22 -1.77 -13.93 18.60
N SER A 23 -3.06 -14.11 18.32
CA SER A 23 -3.87 -15.17 18.92
C SER A 23 -3.39 -16.57 18.52
N LEU A 24 -2.96 -16.76 17.27
CA LEU A 24 -2.43 -18.04 16.78
C LEU A 24 -1.08 -18.35 17.40
N GLN A 25 -0.19 -17.37 17.49
CA GLN A 25 1.12 -17.49 18.15
C GLN A 25 0.93 -17.93 19.61
N GLN A 26 0.09 -17.24 20.37
CA GLN A 26 -0.19 -17.59 21.76
C GLN A 26 -0.73 -19.03 21.90
N ALA A 27 -1.67 -19.43 21.03
CA ALA A 27 -2.25 -20.77 21.06
C ALA A 27 -1.23 -21.89 20.77
N ILE A 28 -0.24 -21.63 19.90
CA ILE A 28 0.84 -22.59 19.61
C ILE A 28 1.81 -22.65 20.78
N THR A 29 2.22 -21.51 21.33
CA THR A 29 3.08 -21.43 22.51
C THR A 29 2.47 -22.15 23.72
N ASP A 30 1.15 -21.99 23.95
CA ASP A 30 0.45 -22.67 25.05
C ASP A 30 0.44 -24.21 24.90
N ARG A 31 0.43 -24.70 23.65
CA ARG A 31 0.37 -26.15 23.35
C ARG A 31 1.75 -26.81 23.30
N HIS A 32 2.74 -26.12 22.73
CA HIS A 32 4.03 -26.69 22.35
C HIS A 32 5.19 -26.12 23.16
N GLY A 33 4.94 -25.09 23.99
CA GLY A 33 5.95 -24.41 24.79
C GLY A 33 6.56 -23.19 24.09
N PRO A 34 7.42 -22.44 24.79
CA PRO A 34 8.05 -21.22 24.27
C PRO A 34 9.03 -21.45 23.12
N ASP A 35 9.55 -22.68 22.98
CA ASP A 35 10.51 -23.06 21.94
C ASP A 35 9.82 -23.63 20.68
N ALA A 36 8.51 -23.44 20.52
CA ALA A 36 7.78 -23.90 19.36
C ALA A 36 8.26 -23.18 18.08
N ASP A 37 8.51 -23.95 17.02
CA ASP A 37 8.84 -23.38 15.72
C ASP A 37 7.59 -22.82 15.04
N LEU A 38 7.30 -21.54 15.31
CA LEU A 38 6.13 -20.83 14.78
C LEU A 38 6.19 -20.62 13.26
N TYR A 39 7.38 -20.76 12.66
CA TYR A 39 7.66 -20.45 11.26
C TYR A 39 8.08 -21.67 10.46
N GLU A 40 7.67 -22.87 10.91
CA GLU A 40 7.94 -24.13 10.23
C GLU A 40 7.65 -24.00 8.71
N GLY A 41 8.65 -24.34 7.88
CA GLY A 41 8.56 -24.20 6.42
C GLY A 41 9.07 -22.86 5.85
N MET A 42 9.61 -21.97 6.68
CA MET A 42 10.41 -20.83 6.26
C MET A 42 11.89 -21.06 6.56
N ASN A 43 12.79 -20.61 5.67
CA ASN A 43 14.21 -20.51 6.03
C ASN A 43 14.44 -19.23 6.85
N SER A 44 15.48 -19.21 7.69
CA SER A 44 15.78 -18.10 8.62
C SER A 44 15.84 -16.74 7.93
N ASP A 45 16.52 -16.66 6.78
CA ASP A 45 16.73 -15.40 6.08
C ASP A 45 15.40 -14.84 5.53
N SER A 46 14.46 -15.72 5.18
CA SER A 46 13.11 -15.34 4.77
C SER A 46 12.24 -14.93 5.96
N VAL A 47 12.45 -15.52 7.14
CA VAL A 47 11.73 -15.14 8.37
C VAL A 47 12.10 -13.72 8.76
N ASP A 48 13.39 -13.40 8.83
CA ASP A 48 13.86 -12.08 9.25
C ASP A 48 13.36 -10.98 8.30
N ALA A 49 13.51 -11.16 6.98
CA ALA A 49 13.07 -10.19 6.00
C ALA A 49 11.54 -9.96 6.00
N VAL A 50 10.75 -11.03 6.17
CA VAL A 50 9.29 -10.95 6.24
C VAL A 50 8.84 -10.30 7.55
N LEU A 51 9.49 -10.61 8.67
CA LEU A 51 9.22 -9.99 9.97
C LEU A 51 9.53 -8.51 9.96
N GLU A 52 10.67 -8.10 9.40
CA GLU A 52 11.05 -6.69 9.27
C GLU A 52 9.99 -5.92 8.46
N THR A 53 9.60 -6.46 7.31
CA THR A 53 8.56 -5.88 6.45
C THR A 53 7.21 -5.79 7.17
N TYR A 54 6.80 -6.88 7.83
CA TYR A 54 5.54 -6.95 8.59
C TYR A 54 5.52 -5.93 9.73
N ASN A 55 6.59 -5.85 10.52
CA ASN A 55 6.66 -4.92 11.66
C ASN A 55 6.64 -3.46 11.19
N GLY A 56 7.40 -3.11 10.15
CA GLY A 56 7.37 -1.76 9.59
C GLY A 56 5.99 -1.37 9.04
N MET A 57 5.30 -2.33 8.40
CA MET A 57 3.92 -2.12 7.95
C MET A 57 2.93 -1.97 9.11
N LEU A 58 3.09 -2.78 10.17
CA LEU A 58 2.25 -2.70 11.35
C LEU A 58 2.39 -1.34 12.05
N GLU A 59 3.62 -0.83 12.18
CA GLU A 59 3.90 0.52 12.69
C GLU A 59 3.20 1.58 11.84
N ASN A 60 3.39 1.55 10.51
CA ASN A 60 2.73 2.49 9.59
C ASN A 60 1.19 2.46 9.71
N VAL A 61 0.59 1.28 9.79
CA VAL A 61 -0.87 1.14 9.94
C VAL A 61 -1.36 1.64 11.30
N TYR A 62 -0.58 1.46 12.37
CA TYR A 62 -0.90 2.04 13.67
C TYR A 62 -0.81 3.57 13.64
N GLU A 63 0.25 4.15 13.08
CA GLU A 63 0.38 5.61 12.91
C GLU A 63 -0.79 6.19 12.08
N TRP A 64 -1.18 5.47 11.02
CA TRP A 64 -2.36 5.82 10.22
C TRP A 64 -3.64 5.82 11.06
N ALA A 65 -3.85 4.78 11.85
CA ALA A 65 -5.04 4.64 12.69
C ALA A 65 -5.10 5.70 13.80
N GLU A 66 -3.96 6.01 14.43
CA GLU A 66 -3.85 7.00 15.51
C GLU A 66 -4.03 8.44 15.01
N SER A 67 -3.54 8.74 13.80
CA SER A 67 -3.72 10.06 13.18
C SER A 67 -5.16 10.37 12.77
N GLY A 68 -6.05 9.37 12.75
CA GLY A 68 -7.42 9.53 12.27
C GLY A 68 -7.48 9.82 10.77
N SER A 69 -6.45 9.41 10.04
CA SER A 69 -6.26 9.72 8.63
C SER A 69 -7.38 9.14 7.76
N PRO A 70 -7.79 9.83 6.69
CA PRO A 70 -8.90 9.40 5.86
C PRO A 70 -8.55 8.18 5.01
N ILE A 71 -9.58 7.36 4.76
CA ILE A 71 -9.63 6.40 3.65
C ILE A 71 -10.32 7.08 2.48
N HIS A 72 -9.62 7.21 1.36
CA HIS A 72 -10.19 7.64 0.10
C HIS A 72 -10.57 6.42 -0.73
N ASP A 73 -11.84 6.02 -0.66
CA ASP A 73 -12.38 4.95 -1.50
C ASP A 73 -12.58 5.45 -2.93
N LEU A 74 -11.66 5.05 -3.80
CA LEU A 74 -11.68 5.38 -5.21
C LEU A 74 -11.98 4.16 -6.08
N SER A 75 -12.39 3.03 -5.49
CA SER A 75 -12.70 1.81 -6.25
C SER A 75 -13.71 2.01 -7.39
N PRO A 76 -14.78 2.84 -7.25
CA PRO A 76 -15.68 3.09 -8.39
C PRO A 76 -15.01 3.87 -9.54
N ARG A 77 -14.06 4.76 -9.21
CA ARG A 77 -13.28 5.53 -10.20
C ARG A 77 -12.19 4.67 -10.83
N ALA A 78 -11.52 3.85 -10.03
CA ALA A 78 -10.49 2.92 -10.48
C ALA A 78 -11.02 1.95 -11.54
N ARG A 79 -12.24 1.43 -11.33
CA ARG A 79 -12.96 0.63 -12.33
C ARG A 79 -13.13 1.35 -13.67
N TRP A 80 -13.51 2.62 -13.62
CA TRP A 80 -13.66 3.43 -14.83
C TRP A 80 -12.29 3.71 -15.49
N TRP A 81 -11.27 4.02 -14.70
CA TRP A 81 -9.89 4.22 -15.17
C TRP A 81 -9.29 2.97 -15.82
N ALA A 82 -9.64 1.78 -15.33
CA ALA A 82 -9.24 0.51 -15.91
C ALA A 82 -9.87 0.28 -17.30
N ALA A 83 -11.07 0.81 -17.54
CA ALA A 83 -11.82 0.62 -18.78
C ALA A 83 -11.43 1.59 -19.92
N VAL A 84 -10.80 2.73 -19.62
CA VAL A 84 -10.44 3.72 -20.64
C VAL A 84 -9.11 3.40 -21.31
N GLN A 85 -8.94 3.77 -22.59
CA GLN A 85 -7.71 3.46 -23.33
C GLN A 85 -6.50 4.29 -22.86
N SER A 86 -6.71 5.51 -22.37
CA SER A 86 -5.65 6.35 -21.83
C SER A 86 -6.14 7.11 -20.60
N LEU A 87 -5.19 7.36 -19.70
CA LEU A 87 -5.37 8.19 -18.51
C LEU A 87 -4.47 9.42 -18.64
N PRO A 88 -4.73 10.34 -19.59
CA PRO A 88 -3.91 11.53 -19.71
C PRO A 88 -4.03 12.33 -18.42
N LEU A 89 -2.89 12.64 -17.80
CA LEU A 89 -2.76 13.76 -16.88
C LEU A 89 -2.07 14.87 -17.66
N GLU A 90 -2.79 15.96 -17.93
CA GLU A 90 -2.13 17.18 -18.38
C GLU A 90 -1.32 17.77 -17.21
N ASP A 91 -0.33 18.62 -17.51
CA ASP A 91 0.41 19.35 -16.48
C ASP A 91 -0.58 20.12 -15.61
N GLY A 92 -0.84 19.58 -14.41
CA GLY A 92 -1.81 20.10 -13.46
C GLY A 92 -1.19 21.12 -12.51
N PRO A 93 -2.02 21.88 -11.77
CA PRO A 93 -1.51 22.69 -10.66
C PRO A 93 -0.87 21.78 -9.61
N ALA A 94 0.09 22.33 -8.86
CA ALA A 94 0.62 21.66 -7.69
C ALA A 94 -0.52 21.28 -6.73
N LEU A 95 -0.48 20.05 -6.23
CA LEU A 95 -1.47 19.49 -5.32
C LEU A 95 -0.99 19.65 -3.88
N ASN A 96 -1.88 20.16 -3.03
CA ASN A 96 -1.70 20.12 -1.58
C ASN A 96 -2.37 18.87 -1.04
N LEU A 97 -1.57 18.01 -0.40
CA LEU A 97 -1.99 16.70 0.08
C LEU A 97 -1.94 16.65 1.62
N PRO A 98 -2.82 15.86 2.27
CA PRO A 98 -2.69 15.59 3.70
C PRO A 98 -1.37 14.89 4.05
N ASP A 99 -0.92 15.04 5.29
CA ASP A 99 0.33 14.43 5.77
C ASP A 99 0.27 12.91 5.79
N HIS A 100 -0.91 12.36 6.07
CA HIS A 100 -1.12 10.92 6.05
C HIS A 100 -2.53 10.59 5.53
N PHE A 101 -2.63 9.65 4.60
CA PHE A 101 -3.89 9.15 4.07
C PHE A 101 -3.72 7.79 3.37
N TYR A 102 -4.82 7.08 3.15
CA TYR A 102 -4.86 5.84 2.38
C TYR A 102 -5.76 5.99 1.16
N ILE A 103 -5.27 5.55 0.00
CA ILE A 103 -6.06 5.43 -1.24
C ILE A 103 -6.41 3.97 -1.44
N HIS A 104 -7.71 3.69 -1.55
CA HIS A 104 -8.22 2.37 -1.92
C HIS A 104 -8.62 2.35 -3.41
N LEU A 105 -8.05 1.43 -4.17
CA LEU A 105 -8.36 1.17 -5.58
C LEU A 105 -9.21 -0.10 -5.74
N GLY A 106 -8.94 -1.13 -4.93
CA GLY A 106 -9.64 -2.41 -4.95
C GLY A 106 -9.36 -3.26 -6.19
N GLU A 107 -9.91 -4.48 -6.20
CA GLU A 107 -9.72 -5.48 -7.27
C GLU A 107 -10.17 -4.96 -8.65
N ASP A 108 -11.27 -4.20 -8.68
CA ASP A 108 -11.87 -3.63 -9.90
C ASP A 108 -10.91 -2.67 -10.65
N ALA A 109 -9.79 -2.25 -10.04
CA ALA A 109 -8.72 -1.51 -10.71
C ALA A 109 -7.94 -2.35 -11.73
N GLY A 110 -8.02 -3.69 -11.65
CA GLY A 110 -7.37 -4.61 -12.59
C GLY A 110 -5.83 -4.63 -12.51
N LEU A 111 -5.26 -4.24 -11.37
CA LEU A 111 -3.82 -4.12 -11.13
C LEU A 111 -3.23 -5.43 -10.57
N TYR A 112 -3.30 -6.51 -11.35
CA TYR A 112 -2.85 -7.83 -10.93
C TYR A 112 -1.33 -7.97 -10.86
N LEU A 113 -0.86 -8.79 -9.92
CA LEU A 113 0.56 -9.10 -9.76
C LEU A 113 1.05 -10.05 -10.88
N PRO A 114 2.20 -9.77 -11.53
CA PRO A 114 2.75 -10.64 -12.57
C PRO A 114 3.01 -12.07 -12.08
N GLY A 115 2.40 -13.04 -12.74
CA GLY A 115 2.53 -14.46 -12.38
C GLY A 115 1.64 -14.93 -11.23
N GLU A 116 0.89 -14.03 -10.59
CA GLU A 116 0.06 -14.28 -9.41
C GLU A 116 -1.38 -13.78 -9.67
N PRO A 117 -2.18 -14.48 -10.50
CA PRO A 117 -3.46 -13.97 -11.00
C PRO A 117 -4.54 -13.75 -9.93
N ASN A 118 -4.35 -14.32 -8.74
CA ASN A 118 -5.27 -14.15 -7.61
C ASN A 118 -4.87 -13.00 -6.67
N LYS A 119 -3.79 -12.29 -7.00
CA LYS A 119 -3.24 -11.19 -6.19
C LYS A 119 -3.22 -9.89 -6.97
N PHE A 120 -3.54 -8.79 -6.31
CA PHE A 120 -3.64 -7.48 -6.96
C PHE A 120 -3.19 -6.37 -6.02
N ILE A 121 -2.78 -5.24 -6.61
CA ILE A 121 -2.55 -4.00 -5.87
C ILE A 121 -3.90 -3.45 -5.41
N GLU A 122 -4.13 -3.41 -4.11
CA GLU A 122 -5.39 -2.94 -3.53
C GLU A 122 -5.39 -1.42 -3.35
N GLY A 123 -4.24 -0.83 -3.04
CA GLY A 123 -4.15 0.58 -2.70
C GLY A 123 -2.76 1.01 -2.26
N ALA A 124 -2.68 2.21 -1.70
CA ALA A 124 -1.42 2.74 -1.18
C ALA A 124 -1.64 3.70 0.00
N TYR A 125 -0.72 3.65 0.95
CA TYR A 125 -0.58 4.65 2.02
C TYR A 125 0.36 5.75 1.54
N PHE A 126 0.07 6.97 1.94
CA PHE A 126 0.94 8.12 1.71
C PHE A 126 1.28 8.73 3.05
N GLN A 127 2.56 8.85 3.33
CA GLN A 127 3.09 9.51 4.53
C GLN A 127 4.06 10.60 4.11
N HIS A 128 3.76 11.83 4.49
CA HIS A 128 4.67 12.96 4.33
C HIS A 128 5.84 12.81 5.30
N MET A 129 7.05 13.00 4.77
CA MET A 129 8.30 12.88 5.50
C MET A 129 9.08 14.18 5.40
N GLU A 130 9.39 14.77 6.55
CA GLU A 130 10.36 15.85 6.69
C GLU A 130 11.50 15.38 7.58
N MET A 131 12.71 15.41 7.04
CA MET A 131 13.93 15.14 7.79
C MET A 131 14.94 16.24 7.49
N ASP A 132 15.75 16.60 8.50
CA ASP A 132 16.84 17.56 8.31
C ASP A 132 17.77 17.10 7.17
N ASP A 133 18.10 18.01 6.27
CA ASP A 133 18.98 17.79 5.10
C ASP A 133 18.46 16.76 4.06
N VAL A 134 17.21 16.31 4.15
CA VAL A 134 16.54 15.48 3.14
C VAL A 134 15.45 16.29 2.43
N PRO A 135 15.35 16.23 1.09
CA PRO A 135 14.23 16.82 0.37
C PRO A 135 12.90 16.35 0.94
N SER A 136 11.97 17.28 1.15
CA SER A 136 10.62 16.94 1.60
C SER A 136 9.98 15.95 0.63
N SER A 137 9.35 14.91 1.16
CA SER A 137 8.98 13.74 0.36
C SER A 137 7.67 13.12 0.85
N TYR A 138 7.02 12.34 -0.02
CA TYR A 138 5.99 11.40 0.38
C TYR A 138 6.50 9.97 0.20
N LEU A 139 6.43 9.17 1.27
CA LEU A 139 6.55 7.72 1.20
C LEU A 139 5.21 7.13 0.76
N CYS A 140 5.19 6.55 -0.44
CA CYS A 140 4.05 5.82 -0.98
C CYS A 140 4.26 4.33 -0.75
N THR A 141 3.50 3.76 0.18
CA THR A 141 3.56 2.34 0.51
C THR A 141 2.43 1.60 -0.21
N ILE A 142 2.79 0.88 -1.27
CA ILE A 142 1.88 0.07 -2.09
C ILE A 142 1.60 -1.23 -1.39
N VAL A 143 0.31 -1.57 -1.28
CA VAL A 143 -0.16 -2.78 -0.60
C VAL A 143 -1.05 -3.62 -1.51
N CYS A 144 -1.04 -4.93 -1.27
CA CYS A 144 -1.77 -5.90 -2.08
C CYS A 144 -2.84 -6.62 -1.28
N ASP A 145 -3.72 -7.29 -2.03
CA ASP A 145 -4.70 -8.24 -1.48
C ASP A 145 -4.82 -9.47 -2.38
N SER A 146 -5.47 -10.50 -1.84
CA SER A 146 -5.73 -11.78 -2.50
C SER A 146 -7.21 -12.12 -2.48
N ILE A 147 -7.76 -12.52 -3.64
CA ILE A 147 -9.21 -12.73 -3.85
C ILE A 147 -9.81 -13.75 -2.86
N ASP A 148 -9.08 -14.82 -2.55
CA ASP A 148 -9.58 -15.96 -1.75
C ASP A 148 -8.75 -16.22 -0.48
N PHE A 149 -8.01 -15.22 0.02
CA PHE A 149 -7.18 -15.43 1.22
C PHE A 149 -8.03 -15.44 2.49
N ASP A 150 -8.26 -16.64 3.04
CA ASP A 150 -8.92 -16.83 4.32
C ASP A 150 -7.89 -16.96 5.46
N VAL A 151 -7.69 -15.84 6.17
CA VAL A 151 -6.83 -15.78 7.36
C VAL A 151 -7.19 -16.82 8.42
N SER A 152 -8.45 -17.25 8.52
CA SER A 152 -8.91 -18.26 9.50
C SER A 152 -8.41 -19.67 9.22
N GLN A 153 -8.03 -19.96 7.99
CA GLN A 153 -7.49 -21.25 7.57
C GLN A 153 -5.99 -21.19 7.28
N ALA A 154 -5.39 -20.00 7.31
CA ALA A 154 -3.98 -19.78 7.01
C ALA A 154 -3.07 -20.06 8.22
N SER A 155 -1.89 -20.59 7.94
CA SER A 155 -0.78 -20.71 8.89
C SER A 155 -0.10 -19.35 9.15
N ILE A 156 0.67 -19.27 10.25
CA ILE A 156 1.46 -18.08 10.59
C ILE A 156 2.35 -17.63 9.40
N PRO A 157 3.16 -18.51 8.76
CA PRO A 157 3.94 -18.14 7.58
C PRO A 157 3.11 -17.59 6.42
N GLU A 158 1.92 -18.14 6.17
CA GLU A 158 1.06 -17.69 5.07
C GLU A 158 0.50 -16.29 5.34
N ILE A 159 0.00 -16.04 6.56
CA ILE A 159 -0.49 -14.72 6.99
C ILE A 159 0.62 -13.68 6.88
N MET A 160 1.83 -14.02 7.33
CA MET A 160 2.97 -13.11 7.28
C MET A 160 3.42 -12.80 5.85
N ARG A 161 3.54 -13.82 4.99
CA ARG A 161 3.91 -13.61 3.58
C ARG A 161 2.88 -12.76 2.86
N GLU A 162 1.60 -12.97 3.15
CA GLU A 162 0.52 -12.19 2.55
C GLU A 162 0.58 -10.72 2.99
N GLN A 163 0.75 -10.46 4.29
CA GLN A 163 0.89 -9.11 4.82
C GLN A 163 2.21 -8.40 4.44
N ALA A 164 3.22 -9.16 4.01
CA ALA A 164 4.48 -8.62 3.50
C ALA A 164 4.50 -8.39 1.97
N LEU A 165 3.36 -8.53 1.28
CA LEU A 165 3.23 -8.15 -0.14
C LEU A 165 3.13 -6.64 -0.31
N VAL A 166 4.23 -5.96 -0.02
CA VAL A 166 4.31 -4.50 -0.05
C VAL A 166 5.53 -4.02 -0.84
N ALA A 167 5.41 -2.83 -1.43
CA ALA A 167 6.54 -2.11 -1.99
C ALA A 167 6.42 -0.62 -1.63
N HIS A 168 7.54 0.09 -1.68
CA HIS A 168 7.64 1.48 -1.30
C HIS A 168 8.21 2.30 -2.46
N ALA A 169 7.56 3.42 -2.75
CA ALA A 169 8.03 4.43 -3.69
C ALA A 169 8.24 5.74 -2.94
N LEU A 170 9.32 6.46 -3.24
CA LEU A 170 9.61 7.76 -2.64
C LEU A 170 9.32 8.85 -3.67
N ILE A 171 8.39 9.74 -3.36
CA ILE A 171 8.01 10.87 -4.21
C ILE A 171 8.62 12.12 -3.61
N VAL A 172 9.67 12.64 -4.23
CA VAL A 172 10.32 13.88 -3.78
C VAL A 172 9.52 15.09 -4.26
N VAL A 173 9.26 16.02 -3.35
CA VAL A 173 8.53 17.27 -3.63
C VAL A 173 9.32 18.11 -4.64
N GLY A 174 8.63 18.56 -5.70
CA GLY A 174 9.22 19.33 -6.80
C GLY A 174 9.96 18.52 -7.87
N GLU A 175 10.06 17.19 -7.74
CA GLU A 175 10.63 16.31 -8.77
C GLU A 175 9.55 15.67 -9.68
N ASP A 176 9.99 14.96 -10.73
CA ASP A 176 9.10 14.19 -11.60
C ASP A 176 8.37 13.10 -10.79
N PHE A 177 7.05 13.22 -10.66
CA PHE A 177 6.21 12.29 -9.93
C PHE A 177 6.45 10.83 -10.35
N ALA A 178 6.57 10.56 -11.66
CA ALA A 178 6.77 9.22 -12.17
C ALA A 178 8.17 8.65 -11.84
N ALA A 179 9.15 9.51 -11.54
CA ALA A 179 10.49 9.08 -11.16
C ALA A 179 10.51 8.28 -9.85
N GLY A 180 9.67 8.66 -8.88
CA GLY A 180 9.56 7.97 -7.59
C GLY A 180 9.12 6.51 -7.67
N PHE A 181 8.50 6.11 -8.79
CA PHE A 181 7.99 4.76 -9.01
C PHE A 181 8.87 3.91 -9.95
N ARG A 182 10.02 4.42 -10.42
CA ARG A 182 10.88 3.69 -11.37
C ARG A 182 11.60 2.50 -10.74
N ASP A 183 11.87 2.57 -9.45
CA ASP A 183 12.56 1.53 -8.69
C ASP A 183 11.96 1.36 -7.28
N PRO A 184 10.72 0.83 -7.17
CA PRO A 184 10.10 0.61 -5.87
C PRO A 184 10.87 -0.42 -5.05
N VAL A 185 11.10 -0.13 -3.77
CA VAL A 185 11.84 -1.00 -2.83
C VAL A 185 10.87 -1.91 -2.09
N GLY A 186 11.27 -3.16 -1.81
CA GLY A 186 10.47 -4.14 -1.07
C GLY A 186 10.20 -5.39 -1.90
N ASN A 187 8.95 -5.85 -1.94
CA ASN A 187 8.58 -7.05 -2.70
C ASN A 187 8.71 -6.80 -4.22
N LEU A 188 9.61 -7.55 -4.86
CA LEU A 188 9.91 -7.41 -6.29
C LEU A 188 8.71 -7.66 -7.20
N ILE A 189 7.78 -8.55 -6.83
CA ILE A 189 6.58 -8.82 -7.64
C ILE A 189 5.66 -7.60 -7.61
N VAL A 190 5.50 -6.97 -6.45
CA VAL A 190 4.72 -5.73 -6.28
C VAL A 190 5.38 -4.58 -7.02
N GLY A 191 6.70 -4.40 -6.88
CA GLY A 191 7.46 -3.39 -7.64
C GLY A 191 7.35 -3.56 -9.15
N ASN A 192 7.45 -4.80 -9.64
CA ASN A 192 7.23 -5.11 -11.06
C ASN A 192 5.81 -4.76 -11.51
N ALA A 193 4.80 -5.06 -10.69
CA ALA A 193 3.42 -4.69 -10.99
C ALA A 193 3.25 -3.16 -11.09
N VAL A 194 3.86 -2.40 -10.17
CA VAL A 194 3.84 -0.93 -10.20
C VAL A 194 4.39 -0.37 -11.52
N VAL A 195 5.51 -0.91 -11.99
CA VAL A 195 6.20 -0.43 -13.21
C VAL A 195 5.49 -0.90 -14.49
N GLN A 196 4.93 -2.11 -14.51
CA GLN A 196 4.37 -2.72 -15.72
C GLN A 196 2.87 -2.43 -15.92
N THR A 197 2.19 -1.95 -14.90
CA THR A 197 0.74 -1.71 -14.94
C THR A 197 0.42 -0.21 -15.03
N ARG A 198 -0.88 0.10 -14.96
CA ARG A 198 -1.41 1.48 -14.96
C ARG A 198 -1.34 2.17 -13.61
N PHE A 199 -0.75 1.54 -12.60
CA PHE A 199 -0.76 2.02 -11.21
C PHE A 199 -0.33 3.49 -11.09
N VAL A 200 0.81 3.87 -11.67
CA VAL A 200 1.34 5.26 -11.58
C VAL A 200 0.34 6.27 -12.14
N GLY A 201 -0.31 5.95 -13.26
CA GLY A 201 -1.36 6.77 -13.84
C GLY A 201 -2.59 6.89 -12.95
N MET A 202 -3.06 5.77 -12.40
CA MET A 202 -4.23 5.74 -11.51
C MET A 202 -3.97 6.50 -10.20
N ILE A 203 -2.78 6.35 -9.60
CA ILE A 203 -2.40 7.08 -8.40
C ILE A 203 -2.30 8.58 -8.68
N ALA A 204 -1.69 8.99 -9.80
CA ALA A 204 -1.63 10.40 -10.16
C ALA A 204 -3.03 11.02 -10.26
N HIS A 205 -3.99 10.34 -10.91
CA HIS A 205 -5.40 10.76 -10.93
C HIS A 205 -6.04 10.73 -9.54
N ALA A 206 -5.75 9.71 -8.73
CA ALA A 206 -6.26 9.61 -7.37
C ALA A 206 -5.84 10.80 -6.50
N LEU A 207 -4.57 11.22 -6.60
CA LEU A 207 -4.07 12.38 -5.87
C LEU A 207 -4.81 13.68 -6.23
N THR A 208 -5.22 13.87 -7.48
CA THR A 208 -6.03 15.06 -7.86
C THR A 208 -7.41 15.09 -7.18
N VAL A 209 -7.93 13.92 -6.78
CA VAL A 209 -9.19 13.77 -6.06
C VAL A 209 -8.99 13.92 -4.55
N VAL A 210 -7.85 13.47 -4.03
CA VAL A 210 -7.49 13.57 -2.61
C VAL A 210 -7.09 14.99 -2.23
N ALA A 211 -6.45 15.70 -3.14
CA ALA A 211 -5.97 17.06 -2.91
C ALA A 211 -7.09 17.96 -2.39
N ASP A 212 -6.81 18.65 -1.29
CA ASP A 212 -7.77 19.57 -0.67
C ASP A 212 -7.63 20.95 -1.33
N PRO A 213 -8.63 21.42 -2.10
CA PRO A 213 -8.57 22.73 -2.75
C PRO A 213 -8.65 23.90 -1.75
N HIS A 214 -8.96 23.64 -0.49
CA HIS A 214 -9.06 24.64 0.58
C HIS A 214 -7.87 24.63 1.53
N MET A 215 -6.94 23.68 1.38
CA MET A 215 -5.69 23.66 2.14
C MET A 215 -4.84 24.86 1.76
N SER A 216 -4.20 25.48 2.76
CA SER A 216 -3.26 26.57 2.49
C SER A 216 -2.10 26.03 1.68
N PRO A 217 -1.67 26.70 0.59
CA PRO A 217 -0.54 26.26 -0.20
C PRO A 217 0.70 26.08 0.68
N ASP A 218 1.31 24.91 0.61
CA ASP A 218 2.55 24.57 1.30
C ASP A 218 3.55 23.98 0.31
N VAL A 219 4.53 24.79 -0.07
CA VAL A 219 5.54 24.42 -1.06
C VAL A 219 6.40 23.23 -0.63
N THR A 220 6.44 22.88 0.66
CA THR A 220 7.14 21.68 1.14
C THR A 220 6.31 20.41 0.96
N LYS A 221 5.06 20.52 0.51
CA LYS A 221 4.11 19.40 0.33
C LYS A 221 3.53 19.31 -1.08
N GLU A 222 3.90 20.25 -1.94
CA GLU A 222 3.37 20.39 -3.28
C GLU A 222 3.87 19.30 -4.24
N ILE A 223 2.98 18.37 -4.60
CA ILE A 223 3.25 17.38 -5.66
C ILE A 223 2.68 17.89 -6.98
N ILE A 224 3.48 17.84 -8.05
CA ILE A 224 2.98 18.03 -9.41
C ILE A 224 2.80 16.64 -10.01
N PRO A 225 1.59 16.06 -10.03
CA PRO A 225 1.37 14.78 -10.66
C PRO A 225 1.54 14.97 -12.16
N SER A 226 2.63 14.46 -12.71
CA SER A 226 2.87 14.41 -14.14
C SER A 226 3.09 12.96 -14.54
N VAL A 227 2.31 12.50 -15.53
CA VAL A 227 2.51 11.18 -16.12
C VAL A 227 2.79 11.39 -17.60
N PRO A 228 4.05 11.29 -18.06
CA PRO A 228 4.35 11.38 -19.49
C PRO A 228 3.50 10.33 -20.20
N GLY A 229 2.75 10.73 -21.23
CA GLY A 229 1.67 9.95 -21.84
C GLY A 229 2.01 8.46 -22.03
N MET A 230 1.71 7.65 -21.01
CA MET A 230 1.92 6.21 -21.06
C MET A 230 0.85 5.62 -21.96
N ARG A 231 1.29 5.06 -23.08
CA ARG A 231 0.46 4.19 -23.90
C ARG A 231 0.59 2.79 -23.32
N PHE A 232 -0.49 2.30 -22.74
CA PHE A 232 -0.61 0.91 -22.29
C PHE A 232 -1.15 0.03 -23.41
#